data_AF-A0A4Z1DAA7-F1
#
_entry.id   AF-A0A4Z1DAA7-F1
#
_cell.length_a   1.000
_cell.length_b   1.000
_cell.length_c   1.000
_cell.angle_alpha   90.00
_cell.angle_beta   90.00
_cell.angle_gamma   90.00
#
_symmetry.space_group_name_H-M   'P 1'
#
loop_
_entity.id
_entity.type
_entity.pdbx_description
1 polymer ?
#
loop_
_entity_poly.entity_id
_entity_poly.type
_entity_poly.pdbx_seq_one_letter_code
_entity_poly.pdbx_strand_id
1 'polypeptide(L)' 'MTETQPVVAPPARAAVFLVVTIDEGGEDTVRGLLEDVQSLRRSTGYRDPDAQLSCVVGIGSAAWERNIALDAS' A
#
# COMPACT_ATOMS: atom_id res chain seq x y z
N MET A 1 -5.82 -0.75 16.97
CA MET A 1 -6.52 -1.97 16.49
C MET A 1 -6.01 -2.28 15.11
N THR A 2 -5.58 -3.51 14.86
CA THR A 2 -5.07 -3.95 13.54
C THR A 2 -6.24 -4.23 12.60
N GLU A 3 -6.24 -3.63 11.40
CA GLU A 3 -7.20 -3.95 10.34
C GLU A 3 -6.46 -4.68 9.21
N THR A 4 -6.94 -5.87 8.83
CA THR A 4 -6.35 -6.67 7.77
C THR A 4 -6.75 -6.10 6.41
N GLN A 5 -5.80 -6.00 5.47
CA GLN A 5 -6.12 -5.65 4.09
C GLN A 5 -6.99 -6.76 3.45
N PRO A 6 -7.95 -6.43 2.57
CA PRO A 6 -8.89 -7.40 2.02
C PRO A 6 -8.21 -8.25 0.94
N VAL A 7 -7.37 -9.20 1.36
CA VAL A 7 -6.68 -10.16 0.48
C VAL A 7 -7.69 -11.10 -0.19
N VAL A 8 -8.75 -11.46 0.54
CA VAL A 8 -9.88 -12.22 0.02
C VAL A 8 -11.06 -11.25 -0.12
N ALA A 9 -11.38 -10.89 -1.35
CA ALA A 9 -12.52 -10.05 -1.70
C ALA A 9 -13.30 -10.70 -2.85
N PRO A 10 -14.60 -10.34 -3.03
CA PRO A 10 -15.33 -10.69 -4.23
C PRO A 10 -14.53 -10.30 -5.49
N PRO A 11 -14.64 -11.05 -6.60
CA PRO A 11 -13.89 -10.74 -7.81
C PRO A 11 -14.18 -9.32 -8.29
N ALA A 12 -13.12 -8.50 -8.38
CA ALA A 12 -13.24 -7.16 -8.92
C ALA A 12 -13.54 -7.21 -10.42
N ARG A 13 -14.36 -6.28 -10.92
CA ARG A 13 -14.63 -6.14 -12.36
C ARG A 13 -13.40 -5.71 -13.16
N ALA A 14 -12.42 -5.10 -12.50
CA ALA A 14 -11.14 -4.67 -13.05
C ALA A 14 -10.06 -4.71 -11.98
N ALA A 15 -8.81 -4.89 -12.39
CA ALA A 15 -7.64 -4.88 -11.50
C ALA A 15 -6.45 -4.18 -12.17
N VAL A 16 -5.63 -3.49 -11.35
CA VAL A 16 -4.36 -2.90 -11.75
C VAL A 16 -3.26 -3.52 -10.88
N PHE A 17 -2.18 -3.96 -11.52
CA PHE A 17 -0.98 -4.46 -10.84
C PHE A 17 0.15 -3.46 -11.08
N LEU A 18 0.64 -2.84 -10.00
CA LEU A 18 1.73 -1.87 -10.05
C LEU A 18 2.92 -2.41 -9.26
N VAL A 19 4.07 -2.50 -9.91
CA VAL A 19 5.34 -2.93 -9.31
C VAL A 19 6.36 -1.83 -9.54
N VAL A 20 7.04 -1.41 -8.47
CA VAL A 20 8.02 -0.32 -8.48
C VAL A 20 9.23 -0.68 -7.63
N THR A 21 10.37 -0.06 -7.92
CA THR A 21 11.58 -0.12 -7.10
C THR A 21 11.74 1.14 -6.26
N ILE A 22 12.46 1.03 -5.15
CA ILE A 22 12.80 2.16 -4.30
C ILE A 22 14.19 2.66 -4.70
N ASP A 23 14.24 3.86 -5.25
CA ASP A 23 15.49 4.55 -5.55
C ASP A 23 16.27 4.83 -4.26
N GLU A 24 17.58 5.05 -4.35
CA GLU A 24 18.41 5.39 -3.19
C GLU A 24 17.92 6.69 -2.54
N GLY A 25 17.72 6.67 -1.21
CA GLY A 25 17.20 7.82 -0.45
C GLY A 25 15.68 8.02 -0.53
N GLY A 26 14.96 7.16 -1.25
CA GLY A 26 13.50 7.25 -1.39
C GLY A 26 12.71 6.67 -0.21
N GLU A 27 13.37 6.09 0.79
CA GLU A 27 12.74 5.31 1.86
C GLU A 27 11.73 6.13 2.67
N ASP A 28 12.02 7.39 2.99
CA ASP A 28 11.10 8.24 3.76
C ASP A 28 9.84 8.59 2.98
N THR A 29 9.98 8.80 1.67
CA THR A 29 8.82 9.02 0.78
C THR A 29 7.95 7.78 0.71
N VAL A 30 8.58 6.59 0.64
CA VAL A 30 7.86 5.32 0.65
C VAL A 30 7.15 5.10 1.99
N ARG A 31 7.82 5.36 3.12
CA ARG A 31 7.20 5.25 4.45
C ARG A 31 5.98 6.16 4.58
N GLY A 32 6.10 7.43 4.21
CA GLY A 32 4.96 8.37 4.22
C GLY A 32 3.82 7.89 3.32
N LEU A 33 4.13 7.39 2.12
CA LEU A 33 3.12 6.80 1.24
C LEU A 33 2.41 5.61 1.90
N LEU A 34 3.15 4.68 2.50
CA LEU A 34 2.60 3.48 3.14
C LEU A 34 1.65 3.83 4.30
N GLU A 35 1.95 4.88 5.07
CA GLU A 35 1.06 5.42 6.11
C GLU A 35 -0.24 5.98 5.51
N ASP A 36 -0.17 6.62 4.35
CA ASP A 36 -1.29 7.30 3.69
C ASP A 36 -2.13 6.42 2.75
N VAL A 37 -1.68 5.22 2.37
CA VAL A 37 -2.38 4.33 1.42
C VAL A 37 -3.86 4.13 1.77
N GLN A 38 -4.18 3.97 3.06
CA GLN A 38 -5.57 3.79 3.49
C GLN A 38 -6.42 5.06 3.28
N SER A 39 -5.82 6.23 3.49
CA SER A 39 -6.44 7.53 3.25
C SER A 39 -6.65 7.75 1.74
N LEU A 40 -5.67 7.40 0.91
CA LEU A 40 -5.75 7.47 -0.56
C LEU A 40 -6.84 6.55 -1.13
N ARG A 41 -6.95 5.32 -0.61
CA ARG A 41 -8.03 4.39 -0.99
C ARG A 41 -9.40 4.99 -0.68
N ARG A 42 -9.58 5.49 0.54
CA ARG A 42 -10.85 6.07 1.01
C ARG A 42 -11.24 7.31 0.20
N SER A 43 -10.31 8.23 -0.05
CA SER A 43 -10.58 9.44 -0.82
C SER A 43 -10.90 9.15 -2.29
N THR A 44 -10.25 8.16 -2.88
CA THR A 44 -10.51 7.74 -4.26
C THR A 44 -11.85 7.01 -4.39
N GLY A 45 -12.13 6.07 -3.48
CA GLY A 45 -13.36 5.28 -3.45
C GLY A 45 -14.60 6.07 -3.03
N TYR A 46 -14.45 7.20 -2.34
CA TYR A 46 -15.57 8.07 -1.96
C TYR A 46 -16.40 8.54 -3.16
N ARG A 47 -15.79 8.66 -4.34
CA ARG A 47 -16.48 9.08 -5.58
C ARG A 47 -17.40 8.00 -6.16
N ASP A 48 -17.18 6.74 -5.82
CA ASP A 48 -18.01 5.61 -6.26
C ASP A 48 -17.96 4.48 -5.21
N PRO A 49 -18.83 4.55 -4.18
CA PRO A 49 -18.86 3.55 -3.11
C PRO A 49 -19.17 2.12 -3.60
N ASP A 50 -19.94 2.02 -4.69
CA ASP A 50 -20.37 0.74 -5.27
C ASP A 50 -19.25 0.06 -6.07
N ALA A 51 -18.19 0.79 -6.44
CA ALA A 51 -17.01 0.23 -7.11
C ALA A 51 -16.18 -0.70 -6.21
N GLN A 52 -16.43 -0.73 -4.88
CA GLN A 52 -15.76 -1.62 -3.93
C GLN A 52 -14.23 -1.58 -4.02
N LEU A 53 -13.66 -0.37 -4.20
CA LEU A 53 -12.22 -0.18 -4.39
C LEU A 53 -11.42 -0.76 -3.22
N SER A 54 -10.58 -1.76 -3.51
CA SER A 54 -9.58 -2.29 -2.60
C SER A 54 -8.17 -1.95 -3.08
N CYS A 55 -7.24 -1.85 -2.14
CA CYS A 55 -5.83 -1.70 -2.43
C CYS A 55 -5.06 -2.59 -1.46
N VAL A 56 -4.21 -3.45 -2.02
CA VAL A 56 -3.32 -4.32 -1.25
C VAL A 56 -1.89 -3.94 -1.59
N VAL A 57 -1.06 -3.71 -0.57
CA VAL A 57 0.34 -3.35 -0.74
C VAL A 57 1.21 -4.49 -0.26
N GLY A 58 2.01 -5.05 -1.17
CA GLY A 58 3.07 -6.01 -0.85
C GLY A 58 4.43 -5.31 -0.81
N ILE A 59 5.27 -5.70 0.15
CA ILE A 59 6.65 -5.21 0.28
C ILE A 59 7.58 -6.39 0.05
N GLY A 60 8.50 -6.26 -0.93
CA GLY A 60 9.50 -7.29 -1.20
C GLY A 60 10.55 -7.37 -0.08
N SER A 61 11.21 -8.53 0.08
CA SER A 61 12.17 -8.78 1.18
C SER A 61 13.27 -7.72 1.29
N ALA A 62 13.91 -7.36 0.17
CA ALA A 62 14.97 -6.35 0.18
C ALA A 62 14.45 -4.93 0.50
N ALA A 63 13.22 -4.61 0.08
CA ALA A 63 12.58 -3.34 0.42
C ALA A 63 12.19 -3.30 1.90
N TRP A 64 11.75 -4.43 2.47
CA TRP A 64 11.43 -4.56 3.88
C TRP A 64 12.64 -4.25 4.76
N GLU A 65 13.80 -4.84 4.44
CA GLU A 65 15.06 -4.58 5.14
C GLU A 65 15.44 -3.10 5.10
N ARG A 66 15.38 -2.45 3.92
CA ARG A 66 15.68 -1.01 3.78
C ARG A 66 14.72 -0.10 4.56
N ASN A 67 13.45 -0.48 4.67
CA ASN A 67 12.42 0.38 5.27
C ASN A 67 12.26 0.19 6.78
N ILE A 68 12.73 -0.90 7.38
CA ILE A 68 12.53 -1.19 8.81
C ILE A 68 13.86 -1.29 9.59
N ALA A 69 14.98 -1.62 8.93
CA ALA A 69 16.22 -1.98 9.64
C ALA A 69 17.12 -0.81 10.08
N LEU A 70 16.66 0.45 10.07
CA LEU A 70 17.48 1.60 10.49
C LEU A 70 17.00 2.33 11.76
N ASP A 71 15.91 1.91 12.42
CA ASP A 71 15.51 2.46 13.74
C ASP A 71 16.25 1.79 14.92
N ALA A 72 17.30 1.01 14.64
CA ALA A 72 18.13 0.35 15.64
C ALA A 72 19.55 0.96 15.69
N SER A 73 19.65 2.24 16.01
CA SER A 73 20.91 2.89 16.42
C SER A 73 20.65 3.99 17.45
#